data_AF-A0A8T9FS16-F1
#
_entry.id   AF-A0A8T9FS16-F1
#
_cell.length_a   1.000
_cell.length_b   1.000
_cell.length_c   1.000
_cell.angle_alpha   90.00
_cell.angle_beta   90.00
_cell.angle_gamma   90.00
#
_symmetry.space_group_name_H-M   'P 1'
#
loop_
_entity.id
_entity.type
_entity.pdbx_description
1 polymer ?
#
loop_
_entity_poly.entity_id
_entity_poly.type
_entity_poly.pdbx_seq_one_letter_code
_entity_poly.pdbx_strand_id
1 'polypeptide(L)'
;MMMTKSDLSFSLLSREELASVLRGESEARDSASQEFLRLSQEGSVKSVVVVWHEQSARPVAVIVGSSQARDELLAWLVTFHGDLAPLTSWCYLLSSEDFERHFRSGSRYPSLNGLEAAWLGAIIADAMSSSNRDIAALSLSSCLSTETFAVARAAALYGPKSGLGTIERLEAARQSVQQKQLPTRVRRLFVIEVLLNLMPGNSVPASRNSELVTAACRSLAVSEEAIPSLPSAIVRDFIEVSPDFETLALVDKMPAEHRVRLLRRIKDISLHAFPGDLEIYNFVAGYIISRIGGAERDFRLAQDFKDGAEVLAWAAVAGGLGVETFWTNAFGGLGRLLAKELLRPVALCDFPESDISLDELRHLQSSSGKLQFRTAARNAVVVALQPGVDVTIALADLDRASSSYSPPAQREQNPAQMPLEFNAGQLDILVEKLLPLLERRLASPKSTRYTKSGPKSLK
;
A
#
# COMPACT_ATOMS: atom_id res chain seq x y z
N MET A 1 -16.06 8.97 25.79
CA MET A 1 -15.18 8.64 26.92
C MET A 1 -14.30 9.87 27.13
N MET A 2 -14.58 10.67 28.16
CA MET A 2 -13.72 11.81 28.51
C MET A 2 -12.36 11.24 28.90
N MET A 3 -11.27 11.76 28.34
CA MET A 3 -9.93 11.46 28.83
C MET A 3 -9.88 11.84 30.30
N THR A 4 -9.98 10.85 31.19
CA THR A 4 -9.50 10.96 32.56
C THR A 4 -8.08 11.48 32.47
N LYS A 5 -7.74 12.55 33.22
CA LYS A 5 -6.42 13.21 33.31
C LYS A 5 -5.33 12.40 32.60
N SER A 6 -4.91 12.84 31.42
CA SER A 6 -3.94 12.13 30.62
C SER A 6 -2.66 11.92 31.43
N ASP A 7 -2.22 10.66 31.59
CA ASP A 7 -0.94 10.25 32.20
C ASP A 7 0.29 10.72 31.38
N LEU A 8 0.12 11.76 30.57
CA LEU A 8 1.13 12.32 29.69
C LEU A 8 1.65 13.64 30.25
N SER A 9 2.97 13.73 30.42
CA SER A 9 3.68 14.96 30.75
C SER A 9 4.43 15.52 29.55
N PHE A 10 4.69 16.83 29.57
CA PHE A 10 5.26 17.57 28.46
C PHE A 10 6.42 18.43 28.94
N SER A 11 7.51 18.43 28.18
CA SER A 11 8.66 19.28 28.43
C SER A 11 9.05 20.02 27.17
N LEU A 12 9.33 21.31 27.32
CA LEU A 12 9.89 22.13 26.26
C LEU A 12 11.41 22.16 26.40
N LEU A 13 12.11 21.63 25.40
CA LEU A 13 13.57 21.51 25.42
C LEU A 13 14.18 22.22 24.22
N SER A 14 15.38 22.78 24.40
CA SER A 14 16.25 23.06 23.27
C SER A 14 16.78 21.76 22.66
N ARG A 15 17.28 21.85 21.42
CA ARG A 15 17.91 20.70 20.75
C ARG A 15 19.08 20.13 21.55
N GLU A 16 19.92 20.97 22.13
CA GLU A 16 21.07 20.55 22.91
C GLU A 16 20.65 19.85 24.22
N GLU A 17 19.60 20.34 24.89
CA GLU A 17 19.04 19.68 26.08
C GLU A 17 18.39 18.33 25.75
N LEU A 18 17.77 18.19 24.58
CA LEU A 18 17.12 16.95 24.15
C LEU A 18 18.08 15.75 24.24
N ALA A 19 19.31 15.85 23.73
CA ALA A 19 20.26 14.73 23.78
C ALA A 19 20.62 14.33 25.21
N SER A 20 20.87 15.30 26.10
CA SER A 20 21.15 15.01 27.51
C SER A 20 19.95 14.38 28.22
N VAL A 21 18.73 14.84 27.94
CA VAL A 21 17.51 14.25 28.49
C VAL A 21 17.29 12.81 27.96
N LEU A 22 17.50 12.56 26.66
CA LEU A 22 17.39 11.22 26.07
C LEU A 22 18.42 10.23 26.64
N ARG A 23 19.57 10.72 27.11
CA ARG A 23 20.60 9.91 27.80
C ARG A 23 20.32 9.73 29.30
N GLY A 24 19.34 10.44 29.85
CA GLY A 24 19.08 10.48 31.29
C GLY A 24 20.12 11.28 32.09
N GLU A 25 20.88 12.17 31.44
CA GLU A 25 21.85 13.06 32.10
C GLU A 25 21.16 14.26 32.77
N SER A 26 19.98 14.65 32.26
CA SER A 26 19.17 15.76 32.75
C SER A 26 17.74 15.33 32.98
N GLU A 27 17.11 15.81 34.07
CA GLU A 27 15.69 15.61 34.31
C GLU A 27 14.86 16.46 33.34
N ALA A 28 13.82 15.87 32.77
CA ALA A 28 12.83 16.59 31.98
C ALA A 28 12.05 17.53 32.93
N ARG A 29 12.00 18.82 32.61
CA ARG A 29 11.22 19.79 33.40
C ARG A 29 9.75 19.66 33.02
N ASP A 30 8.89 19.43 34.00
CA ASP A 30 7.44 19.48 33.80
C ASP A 30 7.01 20.92 33.51
N SER A 31 6.76 21.22 32.24
CA SER A 31 6.11 22.45 31.82
C SER A 31 4.61 22.25 31.85
N ALA A 32 3.88 23.13 32.54
CA ALA A 32 2.43 23.08 32.64
C ALA A 32 1.78 23.00 31.24
N SER A 33 0.79 22.12 31.10
CA SER A 33 0.05 21.77 29.87
C SER A 33 -0.50 22.93 29.02
N GLN A 34 -0.48 24.17 29.53
CA GLN A 34 -0.85 25.37 28.77
C GLN A 34 0.19 25.80 27.73
N GLU A 35 1.46 25.41 27.85
CA GLU A 35 2.51 25.76 26.87
C GLU A 35 2.43 24.94 25.58
N PHE A 36 1.86 23.73 25.64
CA PHE A 36 1.70 22.87 24.48
C PHE A 36 0.91 23.55 23.34
N LEU A 37 -0.14 24.29 23.70
CA LEU A 37 -0.97 25.03 22.74
C LEU A 37 -0.21 26.19 22.08
N ARG A 38 0.80 26.77 22.74
CA ARG A 38 1.59 27.90 22.20
C ARG A 38 2.62 27.46 21.16
N LEU A 39 3.16 26.25 21.29
CA LEU A 39 4.19 25.72 20.40
C LEU A 39 3.71 25.47 18.97
N SER A 40 2.42 25.16 18.81
CA SER A 40 1.80 25.09 17.48
C SER A 40 1.74 26.45 16.77
N GLN A 41 1.87 27.57 17.50
CA GLN A 41 1.68 28.92 16.97
C GLN A 41 2.98 29.71 16.81
N GLU A 42 3.97 29.52 17.68
CA GLU A 42 5.14 30.41 17.71
C GLU A 42 6.25 30.08 16.71
N GLY A 43 6.19 28.94 16.00
CA GLY A 43 7.12 28.65 14.89
C GLY A 43 8.61 28.74 15.24
N SER A 44 8.95 28.73 16.53
CA SER A 44 10.34 28.83 16.99
C SER A 44 11.07 27.56 16.58
N VAL A 45 11.89 27.68 15.53
CA VAL A 45 12.65 26.60 14.89
C VAL A 45 13.53 25.83 15.89
N LYS A 46 13.81 26.39 17.06
CA LYS A 46 14.82 25.87 18.01
C LYS A 46 14.26 25.04 19.16
N SER A 47 12.94 25.01 19.35
CA SER A 47 12.35 24.32 20.48
C SER A 47 11.69 23.00 20.08
N VAL A 48 11.90 21.98 20.89
CA VAL A 48 11.38 20.63 20.72
C VAL A 48 10.48 20.30 21.90
N VAL A 49 9.31 19.74 21.62
CA VAL A 49 8.39 19.26 22.66
C VAL A 49 8.64 17.78 22.86
N VAL A 50 8.88 17.37 24.09
CA VAL A 50 9.00 15.96 24.42
C VAL A 50 7.81 15.54 25.26
N VAL A 51 7.16 14.46 24.84
CA VAL A 51 5.98 13.87 25.47
C VAL A 51 6.40 12.60 26.17
N TRP A 52 6.03 12.46 27.43
CA TRP A 52 6.34 11.31 28.28
C TRP A 52 5.08 10.70 28.84
N HIS A 53 5.16 9.44 29.24
CA HIS A 53 4.20 8.89 30.19
C HIS A 53 4.75 9.11 31.60
N GLU A 54 3.94 9.52 32.58
CA GLU A 54 4.39 9.86 33.94
C GLU A 54 5.23 8.75 34.60
N GLN A 55 4.98 7.49 34.23
CA GLN A 55 5.66 6.30 34.76
C GLN A 55 6.76 5.73 33.83
N SER A 56 7.03 6.37 32.69
CA SER A 56 8.00 5.87 31.70
C SER A 56 9.29 6.66 31.73
N ALA A 57 10.42 5.96 31.82
CA ALA A 57 11.75 6.55 31.69
C ALA A 57 12.10 6.97 30.26
N ARG A 58 11.32 6.55 29.26
CA ARG A 58 11.52 6.88 27.84
C ARG A 58 10.41 7.78 27.32
N PRO A 59 10.72 8.71 26.40
CA PRO A 59 9.71 9.55 25.79
C PRO A 59 8.84 8.71 24.87
N VAL A 60 7.61 9.16 24.73
CA VAL A 60 6.61 8.57 23.85
C VAL A 60 6.67 9.25 22.48
N ALA A 61 6.82 10.57 22.46
CA ALA A 61 6.93 11.34 21.23
C ALA A 61 7.84 12.56 21.39
N VAL A 62 8.46 12.96 20.30
CA VAL A 62 9.23 14.18 20.11
C VAL A 62 8.53 14.96 19.00
N ILE A 63 8.08 16.17 19.30
CA ILE A 63 7.32 17.02 18.37
C ILE A 63 8.15 18.26 18.06
N VAL A 64 8.32 18.54 16.78
CA VAL A 64 9.07 19.70 16.27
C VAL A 64 8.17 20.63 15.48
N GLY A 65 8.58 21.89 15.33
CA GLY A 65 7.75 22.93 14.73
C GLY A 65 7.31 22.66 13.29
N SER A 66 8.12 21.97 12.47
CA SER A 66 7.84 21.71 11.05
C SER A 66 8.53 20.43 10.55
N SER A 67 8.14 19.94 9.37
CA SER A 67 8.82 18.82 8.72
C SER A 67 10.29 19.13 8.42
N GLN A 68 10.64 20.37 8.08
CA GLN A 68 12.03 20.77 7.90
C GLN A 68 12.83 20.70 9.20
N ALA A 69 12.26 21.19 10.32
CA ALA A 69 12.90 21.09 11.63
C ALA A 69 13.10 19.62 12.06
N ARG A 70 12.20 18.73 11.63
CA ARG A 70 12.33 17.28 11.85
C ARG A 70 13.53 16.70 11.12
N ASP A 71 13.68 17.03 9.84
CA ASP A 71 14.79 16.56 9.02
C ASP A 71 16.13 17.13 9.53
N GLU A 72 16.15 18.40 9.95
CA GLU A 72 17.31 19.04 10.61
C GLU A 72 17.68 18.35 11.92
N LEU A 73 16.68 17.97 12.74
CA LEU A 73 16.90 17.25 13.98
C LEU A 73 17.46 15.84 13.74
N LEU A 74 16.89 15.10 12.78
CA LEU A 74 17.38 13.76 12.40
C LEU A 74 18.81 13.82 11.86
N ALA A 75 19.11 14.78 10.98
CA ALA A 75 20.47 14.99 10.47
C ALA A 75 21.46 15.28 11.60
N TRP A 76 21.07 16.13 12.57
CA TRP A 76 21.90 16.44 13.74
C TRP A 76 22.10 15.22 14.65
N LEU A 77 21.04 14.47 14.96
CA LEU A 77 21.13 13.26 15.79
C LEU A 77 22.04 12.21 15.14
N VAL A 78 21.85 11.92 13.85
CA VAL A 78 22.68 10.95 13.13
C VAL A 78 24.15 11.39 13.09
N THR A 79 24.42 12.69 12.94
CA THR A 79 25.79 13.21 12.77
C THR A 79 26.55 13.28 14.10
N PHE A 80 25.90 13.74 15.18
CA PHE A 80 26.57 14.06 16.44
C PHE A 80 26.22 13.10 17.59
N HIS A 81 25.11 12.36 17.46
CA HIS A 81 24.55 11.50 18.51
C HIS A 81 24.17 10.12 17.96
N GLY A 82 25.09 9.49 17.22
CA GLY A 82 24.87 8.16 16.64
C GLY A 82 24.60 7.07 17.67
N ASP A 83 24.94 7.31 18.95
CA ASP A 83 24.57 6.46 20.09
C ASP A 83 23.06 6.42 20.37
N LEU A 84 22.32 7.46 19.98
CA LEU A 84 20.86 7.56 20.14
C LEU A 84 20.09 7.07 18.92
N ALA A 85 20.77 6.72 17.82
CA ALA A 85 20.12 6.27 16.59
C ALA A 85 19.82 4.74 16.65
N PRO A 86 18.65 4.28 16.18
CA PRO A 86 17.55 5.09 15.63
C PRO A 86 16.61 5.60 16.73
N LEU A 87 16.45 6.92 16.84
CA LEU A 87 15.56 7.54 17.83
C LEU A 87 14.11 7.09 17.62
N THR A 88 13.73 6.88 16.37
CA THR A 88 12.36 6.51 15.98
C THR A 88 11.98 5.07 16.31
N SER A 89 12.93 4.26 16.80
CA SER A 89 12.62 2.97 17.44
C SER A 89 12.11 3.11 18.87
N TRP A 90 12.34 4.25 19.52
CA TRP A 90 11.99 4.47 20.92
C TRP A 90 10.76 5.34 21.09
N CYS A 91 10.59 6.33 20.23
CA CYS A 91 9.50 7.31 20.31
C CYS A 91 9.07 7.80 18.93
N TYR A 92 7.86 8.33 18.82
CA TYR A 92 7.40 8.96 17.59
C TYR A 92 8.11 10.30 17.38
N LEU A 93 8.70 10.52 16.20
CA LEU A 93 9.20 11.83 15.82
C LEU A 93 8.23 12.50 14.84
N LEU A 94 7.54 13.54 15.31
CA LEU A 94 6.41 14.16 14.61
C LEU A 94 6.68 15.63 14.32
N SER A 95 6.21 16.13 13.18
CA SER A 95 6.02 17.57 13.03
C SER A 95 4.78 18.03 13.79
N SER A 96 4.67 19.32 14.06
CA SER A 96 3.47 19.94 14.64
C SER A 96 2.23 19.66 13.79
N GLU A 97 2.37 19.68 12.46
CA GLU A 97 1.30 19.33 11.52
C GLU A 97 0.90 17.86 11.67
N ASP A 98 1.87 16.93 11.73
CA ASP A 98 1.59 15.50 11.93
C ASP A 98 0.86 15.28 13.26
N PHE A 99 1.31 15.93 14.33
CA PHE A 99 0.69 15.84 15.64
C PHE A 99 -0.76 16.35 15.61
N GLU A 100 -0.98 17.56 15.10
CA GLU A 100 -2.31 18.17 15.03
C GLU A 100 -3.27 17.35 14.15
N ARG A 101 -2.75 16.84 13.03
CA ARG A 101 -3.53 16.05 12.08
C ARG A 101 -3.85 14.66 12.61
N HIS A 102 -2.91 14.01 13.28
CA HIS A 102 -3.01 12.58 13.59
C HIS A 102 -3.37 12.30 15.04
N PHE A 103 -2.91 13.10 16.00
CA PHE A 103 -2.93 12.75 17.42
C PHE A 103 -3.69 13.73 18.32
N ARG A 104 -4.15 14.88 17.80
CA ARG A 104 -4.93 15.87 18.59
C ARG A 104 -6.17 15.27 19.28
N SER A 105 -6.81 14.27 18.65
CA SER A 105 -7.96 13.57 19.22
C SER A 105 -7.60 12.37 20.11
N GLY A 106 -6.32 12.20 20.45
CA GLY A 106 -5.79 11.12 21.30
C GLY A 106 -5.45 9.86 20.51
N SER A 107 -6.48 9.16 20.03
CA SER A 107 -6.33 7.90 19.30
C SER A 107 -6.97 7.98 17.93
N ARG A 108 -6.29 7.38 16.95
CA ARG A 108 -6.81 7.15 15.59
C ARG A 108 -7.39 5.75 15.51
N TYR A 109 -8.68 5.69 15.23
CA TYR A 109 -9.36 4.44 14.93
C TYR A 109 -9.36 4.24 13.41
N PRO A 110 -8.81 3.11 12.92
CA PRO A 110 -8.81 2.80 11.51
C PRO A 110 -10.22 2.52 11.01
N SER A 111 -10.53 2.96 9.79
CA SER A 111 -11.78 2.65 9.10
C SER A 111 -11.54 2.41 7.62
N LEU A 112 -11.99 1.27 7.12
CA LEU A 112 -12.01 0.97 5.68
C LEU A 112 -13.40 1.16 5.07
N ASN A 113 -14.33 1.75 5.82
CA ASN A 113 -15.70 2.07 5.38
C ASN A 113 -16.48 0.85 4.88
N GLY A 114 -16.37 -0.29 5.57
CA GLY A 114 -17.08 -1.52 5.19
C GLY A 114 -16.36 -2.36 4.13
N LEU A 115 -15.14 -1.97 3.72
CA LEU A 115 -14.32 -2.67 2.73
C LEU A 115 -13.28 -3.60 3.38
N GLU A 116 -13.39 -3.88 4.68
CA GLU A 116 -12.41 -4.66 5.43
C GLU A 116 -12.18 -6.04 4.81
N ALA A 117 -13.24 -6.77 4.46
CA ALA A 117 -13.13 -8.10 3.83
C ALA A 117 -12.40 -8.05 2.48
N ALA A 118 -12.71 -7.05 1.65
CA ALA A 118 -12.09 -6.88 0.34
C ALA A 118 -10.58 -6.59 0.47
N TRP A 119 -10.20 -5.71 1.39
CA TRP A 119 -8.79 -5.42 1.68
C TRP A 119 -8.04 -6.64 2.24
N LEU A 120 -8.65 -7.39 3.17
CA LEU A 120 -8.05 -8.62 3.70
C LEU A 120 -7.83 -9.67 2.60
N GLY A 121 -8.82 -9.85 1.71
CA GLY A 121 -8.70 -10.72 0.56
C GLY A 121 -7.54 -10.31 -0.37
N ALA A 122 -7.44 -9.01 -0.68
CA ALA A 122 -6.35 -8.47 -1.49
C ALA A 122 -4.97 -8.70 -0.84
N ILE A 123 -4.84 -8.49 0.48
CA ILE A 123 -3.59 -8.72 1.22
C ILE A 123 -3.19 -10.19 1.18
N ILE A 124 -4.13 -11.11 1.35
CA ILE A 124 -3.86 -12.54 1.30
C ILE A 124 -3.45 -12.96 -0.12
N ALA A 125 -4.15 -12.47 -1.15
CA ALA A 125 -3.78 -12.70 -2.53
C ALA A 125 -2.38 -12.18 -2.87
N ASP A 126 -2.01 -10.99 -2.38
CA ASP A 126 -0.68 -10.41 -2.53
C ASP A 126 0.37 -11.30 -1.82
N ALA A 127 0.10 -11.75 -0.59
CA ALA A 127 0.98 -12.64 0.14
C ALA A 127 1.17 -14.01 -0.54
N MET A 128 0.10 -14.61 -1.07
CA MET A 128 0.15 -15.85 -1.85
C MET A 128 1.02 -15.68 -3.09
N SER A 129 0.79 -14.59 -3.83
CA SER A 129 1.49 -14.29 -5.09
C SER A 129 2.97 -14.03 -4.84
N SER A 130 3.30 -13.27 -3.79
CA SER A 130 4.67 -12.92 -3.42
C SER A 130 5.46 -14.11 -2.87
N SER A 131 4.82 -15.01 -2.13
CA SER A 131 5.49 -16.18 -1.53
C SER A 131 5.46 -17.43 -2.40
N ASN A 132 4.60 -17.46 -3.43
CA ASN A 132 4.26 -18.64 -4.22
C ASN A 132 3.87 -19.84 -3.33
N ARG A 133 3.09 -19.56 -2.26
CA ARG A 133 2.61 -20.57 -1.31
C ARG A 133 1.09 -20.64 -1.32
N ASP A 134 0.58 -21.82 -1.02
CA ASP A 134 -0.83 -22.02 -0.72
C ASP A 134 -1.23 -21.25 0.56
N ILE A 135 -2.51 -20.88 0.66
CA ILE A 135 -3.11 -20.17 1.80
C ILE A 135 -2.74 -20.84 3.13
N ALA A 136 -2.86 -22.17 3.22
CA ALA A 136 -2.60 -22.91 4.44
C ALA A 136 -1.16 -22.80 4.97
N ALA A 137 -0.22 -22.39 4.11
CA ALA A 137 1.19 -22.19 4.46
C ALA A 137 1.56 -20.71 4.65
N LEU A 138 0.59 -19.79 4.53
CA LEU A 138 0.82 -18.37 4.77
C LEU A 138 0.93 -18.09 6.27
N SER A 139 1.92 -17.28 6.62
CA SER A 139 2.06 -16.74 7.96
C SER A 139 1.49 -15.32 8.04
N LEU A 140 1.08 -14.89 9.24
CA LEU A 140 0.68 -13.49 9.47
C LEU A 140 1.79 -12.52 9.03
N SER A 141 3.06 -12.83 9.37
CA SER A 141 4.20 -12.00 8.97
C SER A 141 4.31 -11.83 7.45
N SER A 142 4.01 -12.87 6.67
CA SER A 142 3.97 -12.78 5.21
C SER A 142 2.91 -11.78 4.73
N CYS A 143 1.72 -11.79 5.34
CA CYS A 143 0.67 -10.81 5.03
C CYS A 143 1.04 -9.38 5.45
N LEU A 144 1.62 -9.19 6.64
CA LEU A 144 2.04 -7.87 7.12
C LEU A 144 3.20 -7.26 6.30
N SER A 145 3.99 -8.10 5.63
CA SER A 145 5.07 -7.66 4.73
C SER A 145 4.60 -7.24 3.34
N THR A 146 3.32 -7.43 3.02
CA THR A 146 2.77 -7.08 1.70
C THR A 146 2.64 -5.58 1.52
N GLU A 147 2.74 -5.14 0.27
CA GLU A 147 2.46 -3.75 -0.09
C GLU A 147 0.99 -3.41 0.14
N THR A 148 0.11 -4.33 -0.22
CA THR A 148 -1.33 -4.16 -0.03
C THR A 148 -1.68 -3.91 1.44
N PHE A 149 -1.00 -4.57 2.39
CA PHE A 149 -1.22 -4.32 3.83
C PHE A 149 -0.81 -2.91 4.23
N ALA A 150 0.39 -2.47 3.84
CA ALA A 150 0.87 -1.12 4.16
C ALA A 150 -0.07 -0.04 3.60
N VAL A 151 -0.52 -0.20 2.35
CA VAL A 151 -1.48 0.71 1.71
C VAL A 151 -2.84 0.69 2.39
N ALA A 152 -3.39 -0.50 2.68
CA ALA A 152 -4.67 -0.65 3.37
C ALA A 152 -4.63 0.01 4.75
N ARG A 153 -3.56 -0.24 5.51
CA ARG A 153 -3.35 0.29 6.85
C ARG A 153 -3.25 1.81 6.85
N ALA A 154 -2.49 2.36 5.90
CA ALA A 154 -2.40 3.80 5.67
C ALA A 154 -3.74 4.42 5.31
N ALA A 155 -4.49 3.79 4.40
CA ALA A 155 -5.81 4.24 4.01
C ALA A 155 -6.80 4.20 5.18
N ALA A 156 -6.73 3.15 6.02
CA ALA A 156 -7.60 2.99 7.18
C ALA A 156 -7.36 4.07 8.23
N LEU A 157 -6.11 4.40 8.53
CA LEU A 157 -5.75 5.38 9.57
C LEU A 157 -5.87 6.84 9.09
N TYR A 158 -5.49 7.10 7.84
CA TYR A 158 -5.22 8.46 7.34
C TYR A 158 -6.00 8.82 6.06
N GLY A 159 -6.85 7.93 5.57
CA GLY A 159 -7.66 8.11 4.38
C GLY A 159 -6.95 7.72 3.08
N PRO A 160 -7.70 7.59 1.97
CA PRO A 160 -7.22 6.95 0.74
C PRO A 160 -6.03 7.66 0.08
N LYS A 161 -5.94 8.99 0.21
CA LYS A 161 -4.79 9.77 -0.31
C LYS A 161 -3.47 9.37 0.37
N SER A 162 -3.51 9.05 1.66
CA SER A 162 -2.33 8.55 2.37
C SER A 162 -1.96 7.15 1.89
N GLY A 163 -2.95 6.27 1.65
CA GLY A 163 -2.73 4.95 1.07
C GLY A 163 -1.92 4.99 -0.23
N LEU A 164 -2.23 5.91 -1.15
CA LEU A 164 -1.44 6.09 -2.37
C LEU A 164 -0.01 6.55 -2.09
N GLY A 165 0.17 7.55 -1.22
CA GLY A 165 1.49 8.06 -0.85
C GLY A 165 2.37 7.00 -0.17
N THR A 166 1.75 5.99 0.45
CA THR A 166 2.46 4.86 1.06
C THR A 166 3.19 3.99 0.05
N ILE A 167 2.73 3.91 -1.21
CA ILE A 167 3.42 3.14 -2.27
C ILE A 167 4.82 3.73 -2.50
N GLU A 168 4.90 5.06 -2.70
CA GLU A 168 6.18 5.76 -2.93
C GLU A 168 7.10 5.69 -1.71
N ARG A 169 6.52 5.77 -0.51
CA ARG A 169 7.27 5.60 0.75
C ARG A 169 7.82 4.19 0.91
N LEU A 170 7.04 3.18 0.57
CA LEU A 170 7.47 1.77 0.61
C LEU A 170 8.60 1.51 -0.40
N GLU A 171 8.47 2.02 -1.62
CA GLU A 171 9.54 1.96 -2.62
C GLU A 171 10.82 2.61 -2.11
N ALA A 172 10.72 3.81 -1.53
CA ALA A 172 11.86 4.50 -0.93
C ALA A 172 12.49 3.68 0.22
N ALA A 173 11.67 3.09 1.10
CA ALA A 173 12.15 2.24 2.18
C ALA A 173 12.91 1.01 1.65
N ARG A 174 12.33 0.31 0.66
CA ARG A 174 12.98 -0.85 0.02
C ARG A 174 14.30 -0.47 -0.63
N GLN A 175 14.35 0.66 -1.34
CA GLN A 175 15.58 1.18 -1.96
C GLN A 175 16.66 1.50 -0.91
N SER A 176 16.26 2.11 0.21
CA SER A 176 17.18 2.46 1.30
C SER A 176 17.74 1.22 2.01
N VAL A 177 16.91 0.19 2.23
CA VAL A 177 17.32 -1.04 2.91
C VAL A 177 18.14 -1.97 2.02
N GLN A 178 17.70 -2.21 0.78
CA GLN A 178 18.24 -3.32 -0.02
C GLN A 178 19.55 -2.97 -0.75
N GLN A 179 19.94 -1.70 -0.87
CA GLN A 179 21.18 -1.13 -1.46
C GLN A 179 21.60 -1.60 -2.88
N LYS A 180 21.17 -2.77 -3.35
CA LYS A 180 21.45 -3.38 -4.65
C LYS A 180 20.15 -3.54 -5.41
N GLN A 181 20.02 -2.75 -6.46
CA GLN A 181 18.87 -2.72 -7.34
C GLN A 181 18.75 -4.04 -8.12
N LEU A 182 17.68 -4.78 -7.88
CA LEU A 182 16.87 -5.22 -9.00
C LEU A 182 15.68 -4.26 -9.03
N PRO A 183 15.40 -3.60 -10.16
CA PRO A 183 14.11 -2.93 -10.34
C PRO A 183 13.05 -4.03 -10.37
N THR A 184 12.65 -4.51 -9.20
CA THR A 184 11.34 -5.12 -9.01
C THR A 184 10.40 -3.95 -9.21
N ARG A 185 10.03 -3.71 -10.47
CA ARG A 185 8.98 -2.77 -10.81
C ARG A 185 7.80 -3.18 -9.96
N VAL A 186 7.51 -2.39 -8.94
CA VAL A 186 6.34 -2.58 -8.09
C VAL A 186 5.19 -2.60 -9.07
N ARG A 187 4.64 -3.79 -9.27
CA ARG A 187 3.48 -3.94 -10.12
C ARG A 187 2.36 -3.36 -9.27
N ARG A 188 2.08 -2.06 -9.46
CA ARG A 188 0.94 -1.41 -8.85
C ARG A 188 -0.26 -2.26 -9.19
N LEU A 189 -0.80 -2.95 -8.17
CA LEU A 189 -1.97 -3.80 -8.36
C LEU A 189 -3.12 -2.84 -8.68
N PHE A 190 -3.72 -3.02 -9.85
CA PHE A 190 -4.86 -2.23 -10.28
C PHE A 190 -6.03 -2.38 -9.29
N VAL A 191 -6.09 -3.53 -8.60
CA VAL A 191 -6.89 -3.76 -7.38
C VAL A 191 -6.75 -2.65 -6.32
N ILE A 192 -5.53 -2.23 -5.96
CA ILE A 192 -5.30 -1.22 -4.92
C ILE A 192 -5.92 0.12 -5.32
N GLU A 193 -5.76 0.52 -6.58
CA GLU A 193 -6.33 1.77 -7.11
C GLU A 193 -7.85 1.76 -6.96
N VAL A 194 -8.49 0.67 -7.39
CA VAL A 194 -9.95 0.53 -7.30
C VAL A 194 -10.43 0.52 -5.84
N LEU A 195 -9.77 -0.24 -4.95
CA LEU A 195 -10.14 -0.28 -3.54
C LEU A 195 -10.05 1.10 -2.88
N LEU A 196 -9.04 1.90 -3.23
CA LEU A 196 -8.93 3.29 -2.76
C LEU A 196 -10.02 4.18 -3.36
N ASN A 197 -10.41 3.98 -4.64
CA ASN A 197 -11.51 4.69 -5.30
C ASN A 197 -12.91 4.33 -4.75
N LEU A 198 -13.05 3.20 -4.08
CA LEU A 198 -14.28 2.85 -3.35
C LEU A 198 -14.41 3.60 -2.02
N MET A 199 -13.29 4.08 -1.45
CA MET A 199 -13.31 4.81 -0.19
C MET A 199 -13.78 6.27 -0.38
N PRO A 200 -14.53 6.82 0.59
CA PRO A 200 -14.98 8.21 0.55
C PRO A 200 -13.81 9.20 0.54
N GLY A 201 -13.97 10.30 -0.20
CA GLY A 201 -12.98 11.37 -0.27
C GLY A 201 -11.79 11.10 -1.19
N ASN A 202 -11.76 9.96 -1.89
CA ASN A 202 -10.78 9.74 -2.95
C ASN A 202 -11.20 10.45 -4.24
N SER A 203 -10.24 11.10 -4.89
CA SER A 203 -10.43 11.86 -6.14
C SER A 203 -9.29 11.59 -7.12
N VAL A 204 -8.79 10.36 -7.11
CA VAL A 204 -7.65 9.98 -7.94
C VAL A 204 -8.15 9.92 -9.38
N PRO A 205 -7.43 10.55 -10.33
CA PRO A 205 -7.76 10.42 -11.74
C PRO A 205 -7.76 8.93 -12.12
N ALA A 206 -8.94 8.40 -12.42
CA ALA A 206 -9.12 7.01 -12.77
C ALA A 206 -9.02 6.85 -14.29
N SER A 207 -8.40 5.77 -14.75
CA SER A 207 -8.55 5.35 -16.15
C SER A 207 -10.00 4.96 -16.42
N ARG A 208 -10.45 4.94 -17.69
CA ARG A 208 -11.79 4.44 -18.05
C ARG A 208 -12.06 3.04 -17.49
N ASN A 209 -11.04 2.18 -17.48
CA ASN A 209 -11.14 0.82 -16.99
C ASN A 209 -11.24 0.80 -15.45
N SER A 210 -10.47 1.65 -14.77
CA SER A 210 -10.57 1.87 -13.32
C SER A 210 -11.96 2.37 -12.93
N GLU A 211 -12.55 3.31 -13.68
CA GLU A 211 -13.90 3.80 -13.43
C GLU A 211 -14.96 2.69 -13.60
N LEU A 212 -14.87 1.91 -14.67
CA LEU A 212 -15.79 0.79 -14.94
C LEU A 212 -15.70 -0.28 -13.83
N VAL A 213 -14.49 -0.70 -13.47
CA VAL A 213 -14.28 -1.70 -12.41
C VAL A 213 -14.66 -1.16 -11.04
N THR A 214 -14.39 0.11 -10.75
CA THR A 214 -14.85 0.78 -9.52
C THR A 214 -16.37 0.82 -9.45
N ALA A 215 -17.06 1.12 -10.55
CA ALA A 215 -18.52 1.09 -10.61
C ALA A 215 -19.08 -0.31 -10.36
N ALA A 216 -18.45 -1.33 -10.96
CA ALA A 216 -18.77 -2.74 -10.72
C ALA A 216 -18.59 -3.11 -9.24
N CYS A 217 -17.42 -2.85 -8.65
CA CYS A 217 -17.16 -3.14 -7.24
C CYS A 217 -18.08 -2.37 -6.29
N ARG A 218 -18.42 -1.12 -6.60
CA ARG A 218 -19.37 -0.33 -5.80
C ARG A 218 -20.77 -0.96 -5.82
N SER A 219 -21.21 -1.45 -6.97
CA SER A 219 -22.51 -2.15 -7.06
C SER A 219 -22.52 -3.43 -6.24
N LEU A 220 -21.42 -4.17 -6.21
CA LEU A 220 -21.28 -5.38 -5.38
C LEU A 220 -21.23 -5.04 -3.89
N ALA A 221 -20.55 -3.96 -3.50
CA ALA A 221 -20.40 -3.55 -2.11
C ALA A 221 -21.71 -3.07 -1.46
N VAL A 222 -22.60 -2.45 -2.23
CA VAL A 222 -23.87 -1.89 -1.74
C VAL A 222 -25.04 -2.88 -1.85
N SER A 223 -24.86 -4.01 -2.53
CA SER A 223 -25.93 -4.99 -2.70
C SER A 223 -26.34 -5.63 -1.38
N GLU A 224 -27.64 -5.66 -1.11
CA GLU A 224 -28.23 -6.38 0.04
C GLU A 224 -28.48 -7.86 -0.28
N GLU A 225 -28.21 -8.29 -1.51
CA GLU A 225 -28.37 -9.70 -1.91
C GLU A 225 -27.32 -10.57 -1.20
N ALA A 226 -27.74 -11.76 -0.75
CA ALA A 226 -26.82 -12.73 -0.14
C ALA A 226 -25.66 -13.13 -1.07
N ILE A 227 -25.89 -13.05 -2.39
CA ILE A 227 -24.87 -13.22 -3.43
C ILE A 227 -25.01 -12.02 -4.38
N PRO A 228 -24.20 -10.97 -4.20
CA PRO A 228 -24.27 -9.77 -5.03
C PRO A 228 -24.07 -10.06 -6.51
N SER A 229 -24.99 -9.65 -7.37
CA SER A 229 -24.84 -9.77 -8.83
C SER A 229 -24.46 -8.43 -9.47
N LEU A 230 -23.80 -8.47 -10.63
CA LEU A 230 -23.51 -7.25 -11.40
C LEU A 230 -24.80 -6.73 -12.08
N PRO A 231 -25.15 -5.44 -11.92
CA PRO A 231 -26.29 -4.85 -12.61
C PRO A 231 -26.15 -4.92 -14.13
N SER A 232 -27.27 -5.13 -14.84
CA SER A 232 -27.27 -5.26 -16.31
C SER A 232 -26.67 -4.05 -17.04
N ALA A 233 -26.79 -2.85 -16.46
CA ALA A 233 -26.17 -1.64 -17.00
C ALA A 233 -24.63 -1.73 -17.01
N ILE A 234 -24.03 -2.20 -15.92
CA ILE A 234 -22.58 -2.39 -15.81
C ILE A 234 -22.12 -3.54 -16.72
N VAL A 235 -22.89 -4.62 -16.81
CA VAL A 235 -22.58 -5.73 -17.74
C VAL A 235 -22.54 -5.25 -19.18
N ARG A 236 -23.46 -4.36 -19.60
CA ARG A 236 -23.44 -3.76 -20.93
C ARG A 236 -22.16 -2.98 -21.19
N ASP A 237 -21.68 -2.23 -20.20
CA ASP A 237 -20.44 -1.45 -20.31
C ASP A 237 -19.21 -2.37 -20.45
N PHE A 238 -19.21 -3.56 -19.83
CA PHE A 238 -18.20 -4.59 -20.10
C PHE A 238 -18.33 -5.17 -21.52
N ILE A 239 -19.54 -5.43 -22.01
CA ILE A 239 -19.78 -5.95 -23.37
C ILE A 239 -19.22 -4.97 -24.44
N GLU A 240 -19.25 -3.67 -24.19
CA GLU A 240 -18.62 -2.68 -25.08
C GLU A 240 -17.08 -2.82 -25.16
N VAL A 241 -16.44 -3.33 -24.11
CA VAL A 241 -15.01 -3.65 -24.10
C VAL A 241 -14.75 -4.95 -24.85
N SER A 242 -15.56 -5.99 -24.59
CA SER A 242 -15.48 -7.26 -25.28
C SER A 242 -16.85 -7.96 -25.38
N PRO A 243 -17.30 -8.35 -26.58
CA PRO A 243 -18.58 -9.05 -26.75
C PRO A 243 -18.59 -10.43 -26.06
N ASP A 244 -17.43 -11.01 -25.76
CA ASP A 244 -17.32 -12.27 -25.03
C ASP A 244 -17.87 -12.20 -23.59
N PHE A 245 -18.05 -10.99 -23.04
CA PHE A 245 -18.63 -10.75 -21.73
C PHE A 245 -20.16 -10.79 -21.69
N GLU A 246 -20.85 -11.08 -22.80
CA GLU A 246 -22.33 -11.20 -22.82
C GLU A 246 -22.85 -12.19 -21.77
N THR A 247 -22.11 -13.27 -21.54
CA THR A 247 -22.47 -14.31 -20.57
C THR A 247 -22.36 -13.88 -19.10
N LEU A 248 -21.77 -12.72 -18.79
CA LEU A 248 -21.62 -12.22 -17.42
C LEU A 248 -22.97 -11.99 -16.72
N ALA A 249 -24.00 -11.59 -17.47
CA ALA A 249 -25.36 -11.40 -16.93
C ALA A 249 -25.98 -12.71 -16.40
N LEU A 250 -25.43 -13.86 -16.78
CA LEU A 250 -25.95 -15.18 -16.41
C LEU A 250 -25.06 -15.93 -15.42
N VAL A 251 -23.89 -15.39 -15.06
CA VAL A 251 -22.88 -16.10 -14.23
C VAL A 251 -23.48 -16.64 -12.94
N ASP A 252 -24.31 -15.86 -12.25
CA ASP A 252 -24.89 -16.26 -10.96
C ASP A 252 -25.94 -17.37 -11.11
N LYS A 253 -26.52 -17.52 -12.31
CA LYS A 253 -27.50 -18.59 -12.65
C LYS A 253 -26.84 -19.83 -13.26
N MET A 254 -25.58 -19.73 -13.67
CA MET A 254 -24.87 -20.83 -14.32
C MET A 254 -24.44 -21.92 -13.30
N PRO A 255 -24.48 -23.21 -13.66
CA PRO A 255 -23.83 -24.26 -12.87
C PRO A 255 -22.31 -24.03 -12.78
N ALA A 256 -21.68 -24.52 -11.71
CA ALA A 256 -20.23 -24.35 -11.48
C ALA A 256 -19.37 -24.81 -12.67
N GLU A 257 -19.71 -25.93 -13.31
CA GLU A 257 -19.00 -26.42 -14.50
C GLU A 257 -19.05 -25.41 -15.66
N HIS A 258 -20.20 -24.77 -15.88
CA HIS A 258 -20.37 -23.77 -16.92
C HIS A 258 -19.57 -22.49 -16.60
N ARG A 259 -19.48 -22.09 -15.32
CA ARG A 259 -18.63 -20.99 -14.87
C ARG A 259 -17.14 -21.28 -15.13
N VAL A 260 -16.69 -22.51 -14.87
CA VAL A 260 -15.31 -22.95 -15.19
C VAL A 260 -15.05 -22.94 -16.70
N ARG A 261 -15.99 -23.41 -17.53
CA ARG A 261 -15.87 -23.33 -19.00
C ARG A 261 -15.77 -21.90 -19.49
N LEU A 262 -16.60 -20.99 -18.94
CA LEU A 262 -16.52 -19.57 -19.24
C LEU A 262 -15.16 -18.99 -18.84
N LEU A 263 -14.66 -19.32 -17.64
CA LEU A 263 -13.35 -18.88 -17.16
C LEU A 263 -12.21 -19.30 -18.11
N ARG A 264 -12.24 -20.54 -18.63
CA ARG A 264 -11.26 -21.00 -19.63
C ARG A 264 -11.34 -20.20 -20.92
N ARG A 265 -12.55 -19.91 -21.41
CA ARG A 265 -12.74 -19.04 -22.57
C ARG A 265 -12.16 -17.63 -22.33
N ILE A 266 -12.44 -17.03 -21.17
CA ILE A 266 -11.89 -15.71 -20.80
C ILE A 266 -10.36 -15.75 -20.74
N LYS A 267 -9.77 -16.82 -20.19
CA LYS A 267 -8.31 -17.03 -20.20
C LYS A 267 -7.76 -17.02 -21.62
N ASP A 268 -8.33 -17.81 -22.53
CA ASP A 268 -7.84 -17.93 -23.91
C ASP A 268 -7.91 -16.59 -24.66
N ILE A 269 -9.01 -15.84 -24.48
CA ILE A 269 -9.18 -14.52 -25.10
C ILE A 269 -8.19 -13.50 -24.50
N SER A 270 -7.96 -13.54 -23.19
CA SER A 270 -7.06 -12.60 -22.50
C SER A 270 -5.61 -12.67 -23.02
N LEU A 271 -5.19 -13.80 -23.61
CA LEU A 271 -3.88 -13.94 -24.23
C LEU A 271 -3.70 -13.02 -25.45
N HIS A 272 -4.80 -12.61 -26.08
CA HIS A 272 -4.85 -11.75 -27.25
C HIS A 272 -5.42 -10.37 -26.96
N ALA A 273 -5.75 -10.08 -25.70
CA ALA A 273 -6.28 -8.78 -25.30
C ALA A 273 -5.25 -7.66 -25.51
N PHE A 274 -5.74 -6.47 -25.85
CA PHE A 274 -4.88 -5.29 -25.86
C PHE A 274 -4.35 -5.03 -24.44
N PRO A 275 -3.10 -4.56 -24.27
CA PRO A 275 -2.51 -4.34 -22.94
C PRO A 275 -3.37 -3.48 -22.00
N GLY A 276 -4.12 -2.51 -22.52
CA GLY A 276 -5.02 -1.68 -21.73
C GLY A 276 -6.26 -2.43 -21.22
N ASP A 277 -6.75 -3.43 -21.95
CA ASP A 277 -7.97 -4.16 -21.59
C ASP A 277 -7.70 -5.34 -20.64
N LEU A 278 -6.44 -5.75 -20.49
CA LEU A 278 -6.06 -6.90 -19.66
C LEU A 278 -6.55 -6.76 -18.21
N GLU A 279 -6.58 -5.54 -17.67
CA GLU A 279 -7.14 -5.21 -16.35
C GLU A 279 -8.61 -5.64 -16.24
N ILE A 280 -9.40 -5.40 -17.29
CA ILE A 280 -10.81 -5.78 -17.36
C ILE A 280 -10.95 -7.30 -17.41
N TYR A 281 -10.14 -7.98 -18.23
CA TYR A 281 -10.14 -9.46 -18.29
C TYR A 281 -9.75 -10.08 -16.96
N ASN A 282 -8.75 -9.51 -16.26
CA ASN A 282 -8.34 -9.98 -14.95
C ASN A 282 -9.44 -9.80 -13.90
N PHE A 283 -10.10 -8.64 -13.89
CA PHE A 283 -11.27 -8.39 -13.03
C PHE A 283 -12.40 -9.40 -13.30
N VAL A 284 -12.77 -9.58 -14.58
CA VAL A 284 -13.84 -10.50 -14.97
C VAL A 284 -13.50 -11.95 -14.58
N ALA A 285 -12.26 -12.38 -14.81
CA ALA A 285 -11.80 -13.70 -14.40
C ALA A 285 -11.90 -13.88 -12.87
N GLY A 286 -11.42 -12.89 -12.10
CA GLY A 286 -11.53 -12.89 -10.65
C GLY A 286 -12.98 -12.93 -10.16
N TYR A 287 -13.85 -12.10 -10.74
CA TYR A 287 -15.29 -12.11 -10.46
C TYR A 287 -15.90 -13.50 -10.69
N ILE A 288 -15.63 -14.13 -11.83
CA ILE A 288 -16.13 -15.48 -12.13
C ILE A 288 -15.61 -16.50 -11.11
N ILE A 289 -14.32 -16.45 -10.75
CA ILE A 289 -13.72 -17.35 -9.74
C ILE A 289 -14.43 -17.19 -8.40
N SER A 290 -14.69 -15.95 -7.97
CA SER A 290 -15.43 -15.67 -6.72
C SER A 290 -16.84 -16.25 -6.71
N ARG A 291 -17.41 -16.54 -7.91
CA ARG A 291 -18.74 -17.14 -8.09
C ARG A 291 -18.71 -18.66 -8.30
N ILE A 292 -17.58 -19.35 -8.45
CA ILE A 292 -17.59 -20.80 -8.76
C ILE A 292 -18.07 -21.65 -7.58
N GLY A 293 -17.55 -21.42 -6.38
CA GLY A 293 -17.91 -22.24 -5.22
C GLY A 293 -17.53 -21.66 -3.85
N GLY A 294 -17.02 -20.42 -3.81
CA GLY A 294 -16.63 -19.74 -2.57
C GLY A 294 -15.53 -20.44 -1.76
N ALA A 295 -14.89 -21.48 -2.32
CA ALA A 295 -13.91 -22.28 -1.62
C ALA A 295 -12.49 -21.86 -1.99
N GLU A 296 -11.58 -21.91 -1.03
CA GLU A 296 -10.16 -21.56 -1.20
C GLU A 296 -9.49 -22.35 -2.34
N ARG A 297 -9.97 -23.56 -2.64
CA ARG A 297 -9.47 -24.38 -3.76
C ARG A 297 -9.67 -23.72 -5.12
N ASP A 298 -10.68 -22.88 -5.27
CA ASP A 298 -11.04 -22.25 -6.54
C ASP A 298 -10.03 -21.14 -6.91
N PHE A 299 -9.30 -20.59 -5.91
CA PHE A 299 -8.25 -19.60 -6.14
C PHE A 299 -7.06 -20.15 -6.95
N ARG A 300 -6.85 -21.47 -6.95
CA ARG A 300 -5.83 -22.09 -7.80
C ARG A 300 -6.11 -21.90 -9.29
N LEU A 301 -7.37 -21.68 -9.67
CA LEU A 301 -7.75 -21.36 -11.06
C LEU A 301 -7.16 -20.04 -11.55
N ALA A 302 -6.78 -19.13 -10.64
CA ALA A 302 -6.10 -17.89 -11.00
C ALA A 302 -4.66 -18.13 -11.48
N GLN A 303 -3.98 -19.15 -10.98
CA GLN A 303 -2.57 -19.45 -11.32
C GLN A 303 -2.38 -19.79 -12.81
N ASP A 304 -3.46 -20.21 -13.46
CA ASP A 304 -3.50 -20.55 -14.88
C ASP A 304 -3.44 -19.31 -15.80
N PHE A 305 -3.62 -18.11 -15.28
CA PHE A 305 -3.59 -16.87 -16.06
C PHE A 305 -2.18 -16.29 -16.17
N LYS A 306 -1.89 -15.60 -17.27
CA LYS A 306 -0.62 -14.86 -17.46
C LYS A 306 -0.38 -13.87 -16.32
N ASP A 307 -1.45 -13.28 -15.80
CA ASP A 307 -1.44 -12.38 -14.65
C ASP A 307 -2.17 -12.98 -13.44
N GLY A 308 -1.77 -14.19 -13.06
CA GLY A 308 -2.47 -14.93 -12.01
C GLY A 308 -2.54 -14.22 -10.67
N ALA A 309 -1.57 -13.37 -10.34
CA ALA A 309 -1.57 -12.58 -9.11
C ALA A 309 -2.73 -11.55 -9.08
N GLU A 310 -2.92 -10.81 -10.17
CA GLU A 310 -4.00 -9.82 -10.29
C GLU A 310 -5.37 -10.51 -10.32
N VAL A 311 -5.50 -11.62 -11.06
CA VAL A 311 -6.74 -12.43 -11.09
C VAL A 311 -7.09 -12.98 -9.71
N LEU A 312 -6.09 -13.47 -8.96
CA LEU A 312 -6.25 -13.95 -7.60
C LEU A 312 -6.72 -12.84 -6.66
N ALA A 313 -6.12 -11.65 -6.76
CA ALA A 313 -6.52 -10.50 -5.98
C ALA A 313 -7.96 -10.08 -6.30
N TRP A 314 -8.36 -10.06 -7.58
CA TRP A 314 -9.75 -9.79 -7.95
C TRP A 314 -10.73 -10.86 -7.46
N ALA A 315 -10.35 -12.14 -7.47
CA ALA A 315 -11.18 -13.20 -6.92
C ALA A 315 -11.43 -13.01 -5.42
N ALA A 316 -10.38 -12.66 -4.67
CA ALA A 316 -10.47 -12.42 -3.24
C ALA A 316 -11.26 -11.13 -2.93
N VAL A 317 -11.05 -10.05 -3.69
CA VAL A 317 -11.79 -8.78 -3.54
C VAL A 317 -13.27 -8.96 -3.86
N ALA A 318 -13.61 -9.52 -5.03
CA ALA A 318 -15.00 -9.71 -5.43
C ALA A 318 -15.78 -10.64 -4.48
N GLY A 319 -15.10 -11.63 -3.88
CA GLY A 319 -15.67 -12.47 -2.83
C GLY A 319 -15.84 -11.77 -1.48
N GLY A 320 -15.07 -10.71 -1.20
CA GLY A 320 -15.13 -9.94 0.05
C GLY A 320 -16.05 -8.72 0.00
N LEU A 321 -16.43 -8.23 -1.18
CA LEU A 321 -17.33 -7.08 -1.32
C LEU A 321 -18.76 -7.44 -0.86
N GLY A 322 -19.36 -6.59 -0.04
CA GLY A 322 -20.71 -6.77 0.50
C GLY A 322 -20.81 -7.73 1.68
N VAL A 323 -19.67 -8.20 2.22
CA VAL A 323 -19.66 -9.18 3.33
C VAL A 323 -19.18 -8.55 4.63
N GLU A 324 -20.05 -8.50 5.64
CA GLU A 324 -19.73 -7.94 6.97
C GLU A 324 -18.98 -8.91 7.89
N THR A 325 -19.02 -10.22 7.66
CA THR A 325 -18.71 -11.23 8.70
C THR A 325 -17.71 -12.34 8.33
N PHE A 326 -17.19 -12.37 7.10
CA PHE A 326 -16.46 -13.55 6.58
C PHE A 326 -15.12 -13.83 7.27
N TRP A 327 -14.50 -12.84 7.93
CA TRP A 327 -13.13 -12.97 8.45
C TRP A 327 -12.99 -13.73 9.76
N THR A 328 -14.08 -14.10 10.44
CA THR A 328 -13.97 -14.83 11.72
C THR A 328 -13.46 -16.27 11.55
N ASN A 329 -13.70 -16.90 10.40
CA ASN A 329 -13.24 -18.27 10.07
C ASN A 329 -12.50 -18.40 8.71
N ALA A 330 -12.41 -17.35 7.89
CA ALA A 330 -11.71 -17.42 6.60
C ALA A 330 -10.22 -17.77 6.78
N PHE A 331 -9.68 -18.59 5.86
CA PHE A 331 -8.25 -18.90 5.76
C PHE A 331 -7.65 -19.50 7.03
N GLY A 332 -8.39 -20.39 7.69
CA GLY A 332 -7.94 -21.04 8.92
C GLY A 332 -7.72 -20.07 10.09
N GLY A 333 -8.42 -18.93 10.10
CA GLY A 333 -8.30 -17.90 11.16
C GLY A 333 -7.24 -16.83 10.89
N LEU A 334 -6.46 -16.95 9.81
CA LEU A 334 -5.50 -15.93 9.39
C LEU A 334 -6.19 -14.58 9.13
N GLY A 335 -7.39 -14.61 8.54
CA GLY A 335 -8.18 -13.39 8.29
C GLY A 335 -8.48 -12.60 9.55
N ARG A 336 -8.78 -13.27 10.68
CA ARG A 336 -9.05 -12.62 11.98
C ARG A 336 -7.80 -11.95 12.55
N LEU A 337 -6.65 -12.62 12.46
CA LEU A 337 -5.38 -12.07 12.94
C LEU A 337 -4.97 -10.84 12.11
N LEU A 338 -5.12 -10.94 10.79
CA LEU A 338 -4.83 -9.83 9.89
C LEU A 338 -5.80 -8.66 10.10
N ALA A 339 -7.10 -8.91 10.29
CA ALA A 339 -8.08 -7.89 10.61
C ALA A 339 -7.74 -7.16 11.91
N LYS A 340 -7.29 -7.89 12.94
CA LYS A 340 -6.85 -7.30 14.20
C LYS A 340 -5.71 -6.30 13.99
N GLU A 341 -4.69 -6.67 13.22
CA GLU A 341 -3.55 -5.76 12.96
C GLU A 341 -3.95 -4.60 12.03
N LEU A 342 -4.74 -4.89 10.98
CA LEU A 342 -5.23 -3.88 10.03
C LEU A 342 -6.12 -2.84 10.71
N LEU A 343 -6.90 -3.24 11.72
CA LEU A 343 -7.83 -2.39 12.46
C LEU A 343 -7.35 -2.01 13.87
N ARG A 344 -6.08 -2.24 14.20
CA ARG A 344 -5.51 -1.81 15.48
C ARG A 344 -5.54 -0.27 15.59
N PRO A 345 -6.08 0.34 16.66
CA PRO A 345 -5.95 1.78 16.85
C PRO A 345 -4.48 2.21 16.95
N VAL A 346 -4.19 3.48 16.68
CA VAL A 346 -2.89 4.08 16.95
C VAL A 346 -3.11 5.24 17.91
N ALA A 347 -2.57 5.13 19.12
CA ALA A 347 -2.61 6.21 20.10
C ALA A 347 -1.23 6.86 20.20
N LEU A 348 -1.21 8.13 20.58
CA LEU A 348 0.08 8.80 20.84
C LEU A 348 0.84 8.10 21.96
N CYS A 349 0.15 7.60 22.99
CA CYS A 349 0.75 6.93 24.15
C CYS A 349 1.38 5.56 23.86
N ASP A 350 1.15 5.00 22.67
CA ASP A 350 1.76 3.74 22.26
C ASP A 350 3.22 3.99 21.87
N PHE A 351 4.08 2.98 22.01
CA PHE A 351 5.45 3.07 21.51
C PHE A 351 5.51 2.61 20.05
N PRO A 352 6.44 3.13 19.25
CA PRO A 352 6.72 2.58 17.93
C PRO A 352 7.05 1.08 18.01
N GLU A 353 6.46 0.28 17.13
CA GLU A 353 6.82 -1.14 16.96
C GLU A 353 7.91 -1.35 15.90
N SER A 354 8.24 -0.28 15.16
CA SER A 354 9.26 -0.28 14.12
C SER A 354 10.68 -0.22 14.69
N ASP A 355 11.62 -0.87 13.99
CA ASP A 355 13.05 -0.71 14.25
C ASP A 355 13.56 0.68 13.85
N ILE A 356 12.94 1.33 12.86
CA ILE A 356 13.33 2.65 12.36
C ILE A 356 12.21 3.27 11.52
N SER A 357 12.09 4.60 11.50
CA SER A 357 11.25 5.31 10.55
C SER A 357 11.93 5.48 9.19
N LEU A 358 11.13 5.59 8.12
CA LEU A 358 11.65 5.89 6.78
C LEU A 358 12.47 7.20 6.75
N ASP A 359 12.03 8.21 7.48
CA ASP A 359 12.70 9.52 7.50
C ASP A 359 14.09 9.40 8.13
N GLU A 360 14.22 8.73 9.28
CA GLU A 360 15.53 8.49 9.91
C GLU A 360 16.42 7.56 9.08
N LEU A 361 15.83 6.54 8.44
CA LEU A 361 16.53 5.62 7.56
C LEU A 361 17.22 6.35 6.39
N ARG A 362 16.55 7.35 5.80
CA ARG A 362 17.13 8.19 4.73
C ARG A 362 18.35 8.95 5.21
N HIS A 363 18.30 9.52 6.42
CA HIS A 363 19.45 10.22 7.01
C HIS A 363 20.61 9.27 7.32
N LEU A 364 20.35 8.11 7.93
CA LEU A 364 21.40 7.10 8.19
C LEU A 364 22.10 6.66 6.90
N GLN A 365 21.34 6.41 5.83
CA GLN A 365 21.92 6.02 4.56
C GLN A 365 22.84 7.11 3.98
N SER A 366 22.47 8.39 4.12
CA SER A 366 23.25 9.50 3.59
C SER A 366 24.58 9.73 4.33
N SER A 367 24.64 9.45 5.63
CA SER A 367 25.80 9.78 6.47
C SER A 367 26.90 8.71 6.46
N SER A 368 26.54 7.43 6.50
CA SER A 368 27.52 6.34 6.70
C SER A 368 27.66 5.41 5.50
N GLY A 369 26.72 5.44 4.54
CA GLY A 369 26.60 4.46 3.45
C GLY A 369 26.31 3.02 3.89
N LYS A 370 26.41 2.71 5.19
CA LYS A 370 26.14 1.41 5.81
C LYS A 370 25.11 1.58 6.92
N LEU A 371 24.05 0.79 6.87
CA LEU A 371 23.04 0.75 7.91
C LEU A 371 23.65 0.14 9.19
N GLN A 372 24.03 1.00 10.14
CA GLN A 372 24.57 0.60 11.44
C GLN A 372 23.52 0.85 12.52
N PHE A 373 22.56 -0.06 12.64
CA PHE A 373 21.64 -0.09 13.78
C PHE A 373 21.27 -1.54 14.10
N ARG A 374 20.77 -1.75 15.32
CA ARG A 374 20.27 -3.06 15.74
C ARG A 374 18.82 -3.20 15.32
N THR A 375 18.48 -4.34 14.75
CA THR A 375 17.11 -4.74 14.44
C THR A 375 16.61 -5.75 15.45
N ALA A 376 15.30 -5.75 15.73
CA ALA A 376 14.68 -6.76 16.58
C ALA A 376 14.75 -8.16 15.94
N ALA A 377 14.68 -8.24 14.61
CA ALA A 377 14.81 -9.46 13.85
C ALA A 377 16.17 -9.55 13.13
N ARG A 378 16.78 -10.74 13.13
CA ARG A 378 18.12 -10.95 12.54
C ARG A 378 18.19 -10.65 11.04
N ASN A 379 17.14 -11.01 10.29
CA ASN A 379 17.13 -11.00 8.83
C ASN A 379 16.04 -10.08 8.26
N ALA A 380 15.52 -9.17 9.08
CA ALA A 380 14.49 -8.23 8.66
C ALA A 380 14.60 -6.94 9.46
N VAL A 381 14.17 -5.86 8.83
CA VAL A 381 13.97 -4.56 9.48
C VAL A 381 12.50 -4.18 9.36
N VAL A 382 11.92 -3.75 10.47
CA VAL A 382 10.58 -3.17 10.50
C VAL A 382 10.71 -1.66 10.32
N VAL A 383 10.26 -1.14 9.18
CA VAL A 383 10.34 0.29 8.84
C VAL A 383 8.97 0.94 9.02
N ALA A 384 8.87 1.98 9.85
CA ALA A 384 7.67 2.81 9.92
C ALA A 384 7.63 3.77 8.71
N LEU A 385 6.63 3.61 7.85
CA LEU A 385 6.40 4.50 6.71
C LEU A 385 5.70 5.79 7.13
N GLN A 386 4.89 5.68 8.20
CA GLN A 386 4.22 6.74 8.94
C GLN A 386 3.72 6.10 10.26
N PRO A 387 3.32 6.88 11.29
CA PRO A 387 2.96 6.31 12.59
C PRO A 387 1.91 5.18 12.48
N GLY A 388 2.23 3.99 13.00
CA GLY A 388 1.36 2.81 12.99
C GLY A 388 1.12 2.17 11.61
N VAL A 389 1.93 2.53 10.61
CA VAL A 389 2.00 1.89 9.29
C VAL A 389 3.43 1.39 9.11
N ASP A 390 3.64 0.18 9.58
CA ASP A 390 4.94 -0.47 9.60
C ASP A 390 5.02 -1.54 8.50
N VAL A 391 6.19 -1.69 7.89
CA VAL A 391 6.46 -2.72 6.89
C VAL A 391 7.71 -3.50 7.25
N THR A 392 7.64 -4.82 7.13
CA THR A 392 8.80 -5.69 7.31
C THR A 392 9.54 -5.83 5.98
N ILE A 393 10.79 -5.40 5.94
CA ILE A 393 11.67 -5.53 4.78
C ILE A 393 12.77 -6.54 5.11
N ALA A 394 12.87 -7.59 4.31
CA ALA A 394 13.94 -8.58 4.48
C ALA A 394 15.31 -7.92 4.24
N LEU A 395 16.22 -8.12 5.19
CA LEU A 395 17.62 -7.79 5.03
C LEU A 395 18.25 -8.94 4.23
N ALA A 396 18.84 -8.62 3.08
CA ALA A 396 19.67 -9.61 2.40
C ALA A 396 20.77 -10.04 3.39
N ASP A 397 21.02 -11.34 3.56
CA ASP A 397 22.15 -11.86 4.35
C ASP A 397 23.45 -11.36 3.69
N LEU A 398 23.88 -10.13 4.02
CA LEU A 398 25.09 -9.50 3.49
C LEU A 398 26.34 -10.36 3.76
N ASP A 399 26.30 -11.11 4.87
CA ASP A 399 27.37 -12.02 5.29
C ASP A 399 27.39 -13.34 4.51
N ARG A 400 26.24 -13.86 4.04
CA ARG A 400 26.24 -15.09 3.21
C ARG A 400 26.59 -14.80 1.77
N ALA A 401 26.23 -13.62 1.24
CA ALA A 401 26.55 -13.24 -0.13
C ALA A 401 28.06 -13.04 -0.36
N SER A 402 28.85 -12.84 0.71
CA SER A 402 30.32 -12.75 0.64
C SER A 402 31.02 -14.11 0.81
N SER A 403 30.31 -15.14 1.31
CA SER A 403 30.86 -16.49 1.53
C SER A 403 30.26 -17.57 0.63
N SER A 404 29.23 -17.26 -0.17
CA SER A 404 28.63 -18.21 -1.10
C SER A 404 29.53 -18.43 -2.32
N TYR A 405 30.43 -19.39 -2.16
CA TYR A 405 30.85 -20.40 -3.14
C TYR A 405 30.35 -20.12 -4.56
N SER A 406 31.25 -19.64 -5.43
CA SER A 406 31.02 -19.63 -6.87
C SER A 406 30.60 -21.04 -7.30
N PRO A 407 29.37 -21.25 -7.82
CA PRO A 407 29.04 -22.50 -8.46
C PRO A 407 30.09 -22.73 -9.56
N PRO A 408 30.60 -23.96 -9.76
CA PRO A 408 31.48 -24.23 -10.89
C PRO A 408 30.74 -23.80 -12.14
N ALA A 409 31.36 -22.91 -12.92
CA ALA A 409 30.80 -22.28 -14.09
C ALA A 409 30.20 -23.34 -15.04
N GLN A 410 28.90 -23.61 -14.90
CA GLN A 410 28.12 -24.13 -16.00
C GLN A 410 27.98 -22.95 -16.96
N ARG A 411 28.74 -23.03 -18.06
CA ARG A 411 28.55 -22.22 -19.27
C ARG A 411 27.12 -22.44 -19.78
N GLU A 412 26.15 -21.80 -19.14
CA GLU A 412 24.88 -21.51 -19.80
C GLU A 412 25.18 -20.42 -20.83
N GLN A 413 25.07 -20.81 -22.09
CA GLN A 413 25.07 -19.92 -23.23
C GLN A 413 23.83 -19.04 -23.12
N ASN A 414 23.90 -17.97 -22.33
CA ASN A 414 22.95 -16.87 -22.42
C ASN A 414 23.17 -16.24 -23.80
N PRO A 415 22.18 -16.27 -24.72
CA PRO A 415 22.29 -15.51 -25.95
C PRO A 415 22.44 -14.05 -25.53
N ALA A 416 23.54 -13.43 -25.93
CA ALA A 416 23.81 -12.03 -25.70
C ALA A 416 22.54 -11.23 -26.00
N GLN A 417 22.07 -10.45 -25.02
CA GLN A 417 21.14 -9.36 -25.28
C GLN A 417 21.86 -8.43 -26.25
N MET A 418 21.65 -8.65 -27.54
CA MET A 418 22.07 -7.72 -28.57
C MET A 418 21.34 -6.41 -28.30
N PRO A 419 22.05 -5.28 -28.17
CA PRO A 419 21.39 -4.00 -28.30
C PRO A 419 20.63 -4.03 -29.63
N LEU A 420 19.31 -3.81 -29.58
CA LEU A 420 18.48 -3.69 -30.76
C LEU A 420 18.90 -2.41 -31.49
N GLU A 421 19.96 -2.50 -32.29
CA GLU A 421 20.29 -1.51 -33.31
C GLU A 421 19.26 -1.67 -34.42
N PHE A 422 18.15 -0.93 -34.31
CA PHE A 422 17.20 -0.81 -35.41
C PHE A 422 17.90 -0.09 -36.57
N ASN A 423 18.11 -0.78 -37.68
CA ASN A 423 18.58 -0.11 -38.89
C ASN A 423 17.45 0.80 -39.43
N ALA A 424 17.80 1.87 -40.15
CA ALA A 424 16.83 2.85 -40.66
C ALA A 424 15.69 2.21 -41.49
N GLY A 425 15.98 1.18 -42.29
CA GLY A 425 14.97 0.44 -43.04
C GLY A 425 14.02 -0.40 -42.17
N GLN A 426 14.45 -0.88 -41.01
CA GLN A 426 13.55 -1.55 -40.06
C GLN A 426 12.59 -0.56 -39.40
N LEU A 427 13.04 0.67 -39.15
CA LEU A 427 12.19 1.76 -38.68
C LEU A 427 11.18 2.17 -39.76
N ASP A 428 11.59 2.27 -41.03
CA ASP A 428 10.68 2.60 -42.13
C ASP A 428 9.58 1.54 -42.29
N ILE A 429 9.91 0.24 -42.21
CA ILE A 429 8.91 -0.85 -42.24
C ILE A 429 7.98 -0.78 -41.03
N LEU A 430 8.49 -0.42 -39.85
CA LEU A 430 7.67 -0.28 -38.65
C LEU A 430 6.70 0.91 -38.79
N VAL A 431 7.19 2.04 -39.31
CA VAL A 431 6.39 3.23 -39.60
C VAL A 431 5.32 2.92 -40.65
N GLU A 432 5.68 2.27 -41.75
CA GLU A 432 4.74 1.92 -42.82
C GLU A 432 3.62 0.99 -42.32
N LYS A 433 3.92 0.10 -41.37
CA LYS A 433 2.92 -0.77 -40.75
C LYS A 433 2.07 -0.09 -39.67
N LEU A 434 2.62 0.88 -38.94
CA LEU A 434 1.94 1.56 -37.84
C LEU A 434 1.14 2.78 -38.29
N LEU A 435 1.56 3.46 -39.36
CA LEU A 435 0.94 4.69 -39.86
C LEU A 435 -0.55 4.51 -40.19
N PRO A 436 -1.00 3.45 -40.90
CA PRO A 436 -2.43 3.27 -41.20
C PRO A 436 -3.28 3.03 -39.94
N LEU A 437 -2.69 2.40 -38.91
CA LEU A 437 -3.37 2.15 -37.65
C LEU A 437 -3.53 3.44 -36.83
N LEU A 438 -2.51 4.30 -36.87
CA LEU A 438 -2.53 5.63 -36.26
C LEU A 438 -3.49 6.56 -36.99
N GLU A 439 -3.45 6.59 -38.32
CA GLU A 439 -4.38 7.36 -39.15
C GLU A 439 -5.83 6.93 -38.92
N ARG A 440 -6.10 5.62 -38.83
CA ARG A 440 -7.45 5.13 -38.50
C ARG A 440 -7.90 5.57 -37.10
N ARG A 441 -6.99 5.67 -36.15
CA ARG A 441 -7.28 6.15 -34.78
C ARG A 441 -7.48 7.67 -34.71
N LEU A 442 -6.78 8.43 -35.55
CA LEU A 442 -6.85 9.88 -35.63
C LEU A 442 -8.04 10.35 -36.48
N ALA A 443 -8.36 9.62 -37.56
CA ALA A 443 -9.48 9.88 -38.45
C ALA A 443 -10.81 9.35 -37.91
N SER A 444 -10.79 8.42 -36.94
CA SER A 444 -11.97 8.09 -36.15
C SER A 444 -12.45 9.38 -35.46
N PRO A 445 -13.62 9.94 -35.83
CA PRO A 445 -14.12 11.15 -35.22
C PRO A 445 -14.44 10.84 -33.76
N LYS A 446 -13.48 11.13 -32.88
CA LYS A 446 -13.78 11.27 -31.46
C LYS A 446 -14.84 12.35 -31.39
N SER A 447 -16.05 11.95 -31.01
CA SER A 447 -17.14 12.83 -30.59
C SER A 447 -16.68 13.63 -29.38
N THR A 448 -15.82 14.63 -29.60
CA THR A 448 -15.52 15.67 -28.62
C THR A 448 -16.67 16.67 -28.69
N ARG A 449 -17.80 16.30 -28.06
CA ARG A 449 -18.68 17.30 -27.45
C ARG A 449 -17.95 17.88 -26.25
N TYR A 450 -16.95 18.73 -26.50
CA TYR A 450 -16.55 19.76 -25.55
C TYR A 450 -17.60 20.87 -25.67
N THR A 451 -18.67 20.75 -24.89
CA THR A 451 -19.58 21.87 -24.64
C THR A 451 -18.79 22.94 -23.89
N LYS A 452 -18.38 24.00 -24.62
CA LYS A 452 -17.92 25.25 -24.00
C LYS A 452 -19.03 25.78 -23.11
N SER A 453 -18.86 25.67 -21.79
CA SER A 453 -19.63 26.45 -20.83
C SER A 453 -19.26 27.91 -21.02
N GLY A 454 -20.20 28.69 -21.55
CA GLY A 454 -20.06 30.14 -21.63
C GLY A 454 -20.09 30.78 -20.24
N PRO A 455 -19.45 31.95 -20.06
CA PRO A 455 -19.50 32.68 -18.80
C PRO A 455 -20.92 33.22 -18.56
N LYS A 456 -21.52 32.86 -17.42
CA LYS A 456 -22.74 33.50 -16.91
C LYS A 456 -22.38 34.93 -16.51
N SER A 457 -22.94 35.91 -17.21
CA SER A 457 -22.97 37.31 -16.78
C SER A 457 -23.88 37.45 -15.56
N LEU A 458 -23.35 38.07 -14.50
CA LEU A 458 -24.11 38.55 -13.36
C LEU A 458 -24.88 39.80 -13.78
N LYS A 459 -26.20 39.80 -13.54
CA LYS A 459 -27.05 40.97 -13.35
C LYS A 459 -27.82 40.77 -12.07
#